data_AF-A0A848MF74-F1
#
_entry.id   AF-A0A848MF74-F1
#
_cell.length_a   1.000
_cell.length_b   1.000
_cell.length_c   1.000
_cell.angle_alpha   90.00
_cell.angle_beta   90.00
_cell.angle_gamma   90.00
#
_symmetry.space_group_name_H-M   'P 1'
#
loop_
_entity.id
_entity.type
_entity.pdbx_description
1 polymer ?
#
loop_
_entity_poly.entity_id
_entity_poly.type
_entity_poly.pdbx_seq_one_letter_code
_entity_poly.pdbx_strand_id
1 'polypeptide(L)'
;MRLAVLLSLVATLCLGGNVLAAETAKAPSPAQAAQRQKMTDCNQQATTQNLKGDERKTFMSHCLKAESKTPDKAMSTQQSKMKSCNADASKKNLKGDARTTFMSQCLKKAA
;
A
#
# COMPACT_ATOMS: atom_id res chain seq x y z
N MET A 1 -40.84 23.84 -31.97
CA MET A 1 -41.91 22.88 -32.30
C MET A 1 -41.26 21.81 -33.17
N ARG A 2 -41.04 20.56 -32.78
CA ARG A 2 -41.58 19.66 -31.77
C ARG A 2 -40.49 18.57 -31.65
N LEU A 3 -39.84 18.37 -30.49
CA LEU A 3 -40.12 17.26 -29.56
C LEU A 3 -40.98 16.12 -30.15
N ALA A 4 -40.57 14.88 -29.86
CA ALA A 4 -41.10 13.61 -30.37
C ALA A 4 -40.46 13.27 -31.73
N VAL A 5 -39.67 12.22 -31.94
CA VAL A 5 -39.75 10.81 -31.50
C VAL A 5 -38.36 10.25 -31.87
N LEU A 6 -37.43 9.78 -31.03
CA LEU A 6 -37.52 8.93 -29.83
C LEU A 6 -38.59 7.84 -29.97
N LEU A 7 -38.40 6.92 -30.91
CA LEU A 7 -38.86 5.54 -30.79
C LEU A 7 -38.22 4.64 -31.87
N SER A 8 -37.58 3.58 -31.41
CA SER A 8 -37.54 2.27 -32.08
C SER A 8 -36.59 2.06 -33.26
N LEU A 9 -35.30 1.88 -32.98
CA LEU A 9 -34.56 0.73 -33.52
C LEU A 9 -33.21 0.58 -32.80
N VAL A 10 -33.08 -0.42 -31.92
CA VAL A 10 -31.93 -1.32 -31.70
C VAL A 10 -32.28 -2.11 -30.44
N ALA A 11 -33.06 -3.17 -30.66
CA ALA A 11 -33.26 -4.24 -29.70
C ALA A 11 -32.72 -5.50 -30.35
N THR A 12 -31.41 -5.76 -30.27
CA THR A 12 -30.90 -7.13 -30.42
C THR A 12 -29.50 -7.28 -29.82
N LEU A 13 -29.40 -8.30 -28.96
CA LEU A 13 -28.22 -9.12 -28.73
C LEU A 13 -27.21 -8.67 -27.65
N CYS A 14 -27.52 -9.01 -26.40
CA CYS A 14 -26.52 -9.49 -25.44
C CYS A 14 -27.15 -10.60 -24.58
N LEU A 15 -26.97 -11.86 -25.00
CA LEU A 15 -26.97 -12.97 -24.04
C LEU A 15 -25.65 -12.87 -23.26
N GLY A 16 -25.69 -12.22 -22.10
CA GLY A 16 -24.63 -12.23 -21.10
C GLY A 16 -25.25 -12.63 -19.78
N GLY A 17 -25.00 -13.87 -19.35
CA GLY A 17 -25.57 -14.43 -18.14
C GLY A 17 -25.31 -13.55 -16.93
N ASN A 18 -26.37 -13.36 -16.14
CA ASN A 18 -26.31 -12.81 -14.80
C ASN A 18 -25.50 -13.77 -13.90
N VAL A 19 -24.17 -13.68 -13.92
CA VAL A 19 -23.37 -14.08 -12.75
C VAL A 19 -23.39 -12.88 -11.82
N LEU A 20 -24.39 -12.83 -10.95
CA LEU A 20 -24.24 -12.12 -9.68
C LEU A 20 -23.13 -12.85 -8.93
N ALA A 21 -21.89 -12.41 -9.11
CA ALA A 21 -20.88 -12.56 -8.09
C ALA A 21 -21.38 -11.71 -6.91
N ALA A 22 -22.17 -12.33 -6.03
CA ALA A 22 -22.37 -11.84 -4.68
C ALA A 22 -21.02 -11.99 -3.98
N GLU A 23 -20.10 -11.07 -4.25
CA GLU A 23 -18.99 -10.82 -3.36
C GLU A 23 -19.64 -10.45 -2.02
N THR A 24 -19.64 -11.40 -1.10
CA THR A 24 -19.96 -11.13 0.29
C THR A 24 -18.94 -10.10 0.75
N ALA A 25 -19.32 -8.82 0.74
CA ALA A 25 -18.50 -7.73 1.22
C ALA A 25 -18.24 -7.99 2.71
N LYS A 26 -17.10 -8.64 3.00
CA LYS A 26 -16.70 -8.96 4.36
C LYS A 26 -16.47 -7.62 5.06
N ALA A 27 -17.35 -7.30 6.01
CA ALA A 27 -17.22 -6.08 6.80
C ALA A 27 -15.80 -6.02 7.41
N PRO A 28 -15.14 -4.85 7.37
CA PRO A 28 -13.80 -4.72 7.91
C PRO A 28 -13.80 -5.12 9.38
N SER A 29 -12.80 -5.88 9.79
CA SER A 29 -12.66 -6.20 11.21
C SER A 29 -12.45 -4.92 12.02
N PRO A 30 -12.73 -4.90 13.33
CA PRO A 30 -12.50 -3.74 14.18
C PRO A 30 -11.05 -3.21 14.09
N ALA A 31 -10.07 -4.11 13.94
CA ALA A 31 -8.67 -3.75 13.75
C ALA A 31 -8.42 -3.05 12.40
N GLN A 32 -9.07 -3.51 11.32
CA GLN A 32 -8.98 -2.88 10.01
C GLN A 32 -9.67 -1.51 9.99
N ALA A 33 -10.81 -1.37 10.68
CA ALA A 33 -11.50 -0.10 10.83
C ALA A 33 -10.66 0.91 11.62
N ALA A 34 -10.06 0.49 12.74
CA ALA A 34 -9.16 1.33 13.54
C ALA A 34 -7.94 1.78 12.74
N GLN A 35 -7.32 0.89 11.96
CA GLN A 35 -6.21 1.24 11.09
C GLN A 35 -6.60 2.27 10.01
N ARG A 36 -7.78 2.12 9.41
CA ARG A 36 -8.30 3.06 8.40
C ARG A 36 -8.57 4.43 9.00
N GLN A 37 -9.23 4.47 10.17
CA GLN A 37 -9.50 5.72 10.88
C GLN A 37 -8.21 6.46 11.19
N LYS A 38 -7.22 5.74 11.74
CA LYS A 38 -5.90 6.30 12.05
C LYS A 38 -5.20 6.90 10.83
N MET A 39 -5.29 6.24 9.68
CA MET A 39 -4.71 6.74 8.44
C MET A 39 -5.36 8.07 8.02
N THR A 40 -6.69 8.18 8.16
CA THR A 40 -7.43 9.42 7.93
C THR A 40 -6.97 10.53 8.87
N ASP A 41 -6.90 10.25 10.17
CA ASP A 41 -6.52 11.24 11.19
C ASP A 41 -5.08 11.74 10.98
N CYS A 42 -4.15 10.84 10.69
CA CYS A 42 -2.76 11.21 10.36
C CYS A 42 -2.69 12.07 9.08
N ASN A 43 -3.51 11.79 8.06
CA ASN A 43 -3.55 12.65 6.88
C ASN A 43 -4.11 14.03 7.20
N GLN A 44 -5.19 14.10 7.98
CA GLN A 44 -5.79 15.37 8.37
C GLN A 44 -4.80 16.22 9.19
N GLN A 45 -4.12 15.63 10.17
CA GLN A 45 -3.10 16.32 10.96
C GLN A 45 -1.91 16.81 10.10
N ALA A 46 -1.49 16.02 9.11
CA ALA A 46 -0.44 16.45 8.18
C ALA A 46 -0.88 17.65 7.34
N THR A 47 -2.14 17.67 6.91
CA THR A 47 -2.73 18.80 6.16
C THR A 47 -2.91 20.04 7.02
N THR A 48 -3.43 19.90 8.25
CA THR A 48 -3.58 21.02 9.20
C THR A 48 -2.24 21.66 9.53
N GLN A 49 -1.17 20.87 9.59
CA GLN A 49 0.20 21.36 9.79
C GLN A 49 0.88 21.80 8.48
N ASN A 50 0.18 21.75 7.34
CA ASN A 50 0.67 22.12 6.01
C ASN A 50 1.99 21.41 5.63
N LEU A 51 2.18 20.18 6.11
CA LEU A 51 3.39 19.41 5.86
C LEU A 51 3.45 18.95 4.41
N LYS A 52 4.61 19.11 3.78
CA LYS A 52 4.84 18.74 2.37
C LYS A 52 6.14 17.95 2.23
N GLY A 53 6.30 17.27 1.09
CA GLY A 53 7.52 16.53 0.77
C GLY A 53 7.94 15.53 1.85
N ASP A 54 9.23 15.57 2.20
CA ASP A 54 9.83 14.65 3.18
C ASP A 54 9.30 14.84 4.60
N GLU A 55 8.85 16.05 4.97
CA GLU A 55 8.29 16.34 6.29
C GLU A 55 6.97 15.59 6.49
N ARG A 56 6.08 15.62 5.50
CA ARG A 56 4.82 14.85 5.52
C ARG A 56 5.08 13.35 5.62
N LYS A 57 6.07 12.85 4.88
CA LYS A 57 6.43 11.42 4.88
C LYS A 57 6.93 10.97 6.25
N THR A 58 7.79 11.78 6.87
CA THR A 58 8.31 11.54 8.22
C THR A 58 7.18 11.58 9.23
N PHE A 59 6.36 12.63 9.21
CA PHE A 59 5.19 12.74 10.08
C PHE A 59 4.24 11.55 9.95
N MET A 60 3.89 11.15 8.73
CA MET A 60 2.99 10.02 8.49
C MET A 60 3.57 8.71 9.06
N SER A 61 4.86 8.46 8.85
CA SER A 61 5.56 7.29 9.38
C SER A 61 5.50 7.26 10.91
N HIS A 62 5.72 8.39 11.57
CA HIS A 62 5.66 8.50 13.02
C HIS A 62 4.22 8.35 13.54
N CYS A 63 3.27 9.07 12.94
CA CYS A 63 1.85 9.05 13.31
C CYS A 63 1.28 7.62 13.22
N LEU A 64 1.54 6.91 12.13
CA LEU A 64 1.06 5.53 11.96
C LEU A 64 1.72 4.54 12.95
N LYS A 65 2.93 4.84 13.47
CA LYS A 65 3.63 3.99 14.46
C LYS A 65 3.19 4.22 15.91
N ALA A 66 2.79 5.43 16.30
CA ALA A 66 2.68 5.86 17.72
C ALA A 66 1.73 5.05 18.64
N GLU A 67 0.69 4.41 18.12
CA GLU A 67 -0.22 3.54 18.89
C GLU A 67 -0.05 2.05 18.61
N SER A 68 0.84 1.69 17.67
CA SER A 68 1.36 0.35 17.69
C SER A 68 2.26 0.31 18.93
N LYS A 69 1.74 -0.09 20.09
CA LYS A 69 2.54 -0.54 21.25
C LYS A 69 3.37 -1.80 20.91
N THR A 70 3.87 -1.91 19.67
CA THR A 70 5.11 -2.59 19.42
C THR A 70 6.20 -1.60 19.81
N PRO A 71 7.01 -1.88 20.84
CA PRO A 71 8.14 -1.03 21.19
C PRO A 71 8.86 -0.70 19.90
N ASP A 72 9.06 0.60 19.65
CA ASP A 72 9.91 1.18 18.61
C ASP A 72 10.46 0.08 17.72
N LYS A 73 9.73 -0.34 16.66
CA LYS A 73 9.98 -1.64 16.02
C LYS A 73 11.46 -1.73 15.81
N ALA A 74 12.14 -2.46 16.71
CA ALA A 74 13.47 -2.92 16.52
C ALA A 74 13.27 -3.67 15.22
N MET A 75 13.72 -3.04 14.14
CA MET A 75 13.62 -3.61 12.81
C MET A 75 14.06 -5.03 13.02
N SER A 76 13.18 -5.99 12.78
CA SER A 76 13.50 -7.38 13.08
C SER A 76 14.89 -7.63 12.51
N THR A 77 15.73 -8.42 13.17
CA THR A 77 17.11 -8.61 12.70
C THR A 77 17.15 -8.89 11.19
N GLN A 78 16.11 -9.56 10.67
CA GLN A 78 15.83 -9.76 9.25
C GLN A 78 15.55 -8.47 8.45
N GLN A 79 14.69 -7.55 8.90
CA GLN A 79 14.39 -6.29 8.20
C GLN A 79 15.61 -5.34 8.17
N SER A 80 16.34 -5.24 9.28
CA SER A 80 17.61 -4.49 9.36
C SER A 80 18.64 -5.06 8.38
N LYS A 81 18.79 -6.38 8.36
CA LYS A 81 19.72 -7.11 7.50
C LYS A 81 19.38 -6.92 6.02
N MET A 82 18.10 -7.00 5.65
CA MET A 82 17.67 -6.73 4.28
C MET A 82 18.03 -5.31 3.85
N LYS A 83 17.85 -4.31 4.73
CA LYS A 83 18.21 -2.92 4.44
C LYS A 83 19.72 -2.75 4.22
N SER A 84 20.55 -3.30 5.10
CA SER A 84 22.02 -3.24 4.97
C SER A 84 22.51 -3.92 3.70
N CYS A 85 22.05 -5.15 3.43
CA CYS A 85 22.39 -5.85 2.21
C CYS A 85 21.98 -5.05 0.96
N ASN A 86 20.81 -4.38 0.96
CA ASN A 86 20.38 -3.58 -0.19
C ASN A 86 21.23 -2.33 -0.38
N ALA A 87 21.62 -1.67 0.71
CA ALA A 87 22.54 -0.55 0.67
C ALA A 87 23.90 -0.96 0.10
N ASP A 88 24.45 -2.10 0.52
CA ASP A 88 25.73 -2.60 0.04
C ASP A 88 25.68 -3.01 -1.43
N ALA A 89 24.58 -3.64 -1.87
CA ALA A 89 24.37 -3.95 -3.27
C ALA A 89 24.36 -2.69 -4.15
N SER A 90 23.70 -1.62 -3.69
CA SER A 90 23.65 -0.35 -4.39
C SER A 90 25.00 0.37 -4.38
N LYS A 91 25.74 0.38 -3.27
CA LYS A 91 27.12 0.92 -3.20
C LYS A 91 28.06 0.21 -4.17
N LYS A 92 27.87 -1.10 -4.35
CA LYS A 92 28.61 -1.92 -5.32
C LYS A 92 28.06 -1.81 -6.75
N ASN A 93 27.04 -0.98 -6.99
CA ASN A 93 26.37 -0.83 -8.28
C ASN A 93 25.92 -2.16 -8.92
N LEU A 94 25.56 -3.14 -8.08
CA LEU A 94 25.14 -4.45 -8.55
C LEU A 94 23.74 -4.36 -9.15
N LYS A 95 23.59 -4.94 -10.35
CA LYS A 95 22.34 -5.02 -11.12
C LYS A 95 22.14 -6.45 -11.64
N GLY A 96 20.91 -6.78 -12.02
CA GLY A 96 20.57 -8.10 -12.57
C GLY A 96 21.00 -9.26 -11.66
N ASP A 97 21.50 -10.32 -12.26
CA ASP A 97 21.88 -11.57 -11.56
C ASP A 97 22.96 -11.36 -10.49
N ALA A 98 23.85 -10.39 -10.69
CA ALA A 98 24.89 -10.04 -9.71
C ALA A 98 24.27 -9.50 -8.40
N ARG A 99 23.19 -8.70 -8.49
CA ARG A 99 22.47 -8.20 -7.32
C ARG A 99 21.75 -9.33 -6.59
N THR A 100 21.07 -10.20 -7.32
CA THR A 100 20.30 -11.33 -6.76
C THR A 100 21.19 -12.32 -6.03
N THR A 101 22.34 -12.64 -6.64
CA THR A 101 23.36 -13.51 -6.05
C THR A 101 23.93 -12.90 -4.78
N PHE A 102 24.31 -11.61 -4.82
CA PHE A 102 24.80 -10.89 -3.66
C PHE A 102 23.76 -10.82 -2.53
N MET A 103 22.50 -10.50 -2.86
CA MET A 103 21.38 -10.50 -1.90
C MET A 103 21.27 -11.84 -1.19
N SER A 104 21.24 -12.93 -1.95
CA SER A 104 21.10 -14.28 -1.40
C SER A 104 22.25 -14.64 -0.47
N GLN A 105 23.48 -14.29 -0.83
CA GLN A 105 24.65 -14.53 0.02
C GLN A 105 24.65 -13.64 1.27
N CYS A 106 24.39 -12.35 1.13
CA CYS A 106 24.35 -11.41 2.24
C CYS A 106 23.26 -11.78 3.26
N LEU A 107 22.09 -12.19 2.77
CA LEU A 107 20.99 -12.64 3.60
C LEU A 107 21.27 -14.00 4.28
N LYS A 108 22.14 -14.85 3.71
CA LYS A 108 22.57 -16.10 4.34
C LYS A 108 23.70 -15.92 5.35
N LYS A 109 24.61 -14.95 5.15
CA LYS A 109 25.83 -14.79 5.96
C LYS A 109 25.62 -14.14 7.33
N ALA A 110 24.62 -13.26 7.48
CA ALA A 110 24.34 -12.59 8.74
C ALA A 110 23.28 -13.34 9.59
N ALA A 111 23.19 -14.67 9.41
CA ALA A 111 22.29 -15.57 10.14
C ALA A 111 23.11 -16.33 11.20
#